data_AF-A0A8T4UWU0-F1
#
_entry.id   AF-A0A8T4UWU0-F1
#
_cell.length_a   1.000
_cell.length_b   1.000
_cell.length_c   1.000
_cell.angle_alpha   90.00
_cell.angle_beta   90.00
_cell.angle_gamma   90.00
#
_symmetry.space_group_name_H-M   'P 1'
#
loop_
_entity.id
_entity.type
_entity.pdbx_description
1 polymer ?
#
loop_
_entity_poly.entity_id
_entity_poly.type
_entity_poly.pdbx_seq_one_letter_code
_entity_poly.pdbx_strand_id
1 'polypeptide(L)'
;MNKAVIRYLHSFYLNGTVIKMFGIDIIAGAFIVLCAFLLNKILEWRLYLITGGMDVEAFKTALLSASAETAKQFLFDTKVFVVLFFLVLLIFLFSALCFSAVSQYAVWSLLFKKKTAYTHKKILSWLGLFAAFLLLGSAVLLAYFPLNVFIHFLLPEGVGSAALIVGLFNTLCLLLFLVGTLVIEYHFIEKEKVWESIGASFRWIKQHYQKFSLIVFFGLLTFVIINLLYGKLLPVRFTLAAAPTTIFFLKLFIFLGFYNWLREYVVREMKE
;
A
#
# COMPACT_ATOMS: atom_id res chain seq x y z
N MET A 1 18.21 29.16 -12.60
CA MET A 1 17.64 28.13 -11.68
C MET A 1 17.84 26.75 -12.32
N ASN A 2 18.25 25.73 -11.56
CA ASN A 2 18.51 24.38 -12.10
C ASN A 2 17.24 23.79 -12.77
N LYS A 3 17.35 23.26 -14.00
CA LYS A 3 16.22 22.68 -14.75
C LYS A 3 15.46 21.62 -13.96
N ALA A 4 16.16 20.78 -13.20
CA ALA A 4 15.53 19.75 -12.36
C ALA A 4 14.65 20.36 -11.26
N VAL A 5 15.09 21.46 -10.65
CA VAL A 5 14.33 22.17 -9.62
C VAL A 5 13.08 22.85 -10.22
N ILE A 6 13.21 23.47 -11.39
CA ILE A 6 12.06 24.07 -12.09
C ILE A 6 10.99 23.00 -12.35
N ARG A 7 11.38 21.83 -12.84
CA ARG A 7 10.44 20.74 -13.14
C ARG A 7 9.79 20.16 -11.90
N TYR A 8 10.56 19.98 -10.84
CA TYR A 8 10.04 19.60 -9.53
C TYR A 8 8.98 20.60 -9.05
N LEU A 9 9.25 21.90 -9.09
CA LEU A 9 8.26 22.92 -8.69
C LEU A 9 7.03 22.90 -9.60
N HIS A 10 7.22 22.74 -10.92
CA HIS A 10 6.13 22.63 -11.88
C HIS A 10 5.33 21.33 -11.76
N SER A 11 5.78 20.34 -10.98
CA SER A 11 5.04 19.08 -10.75
C SER A 11 3.86 19.28 -9.79
N PHE A 12 3.84 20.37 -9.01
CA PHE A 12 2.75 20.69 -8.09
C PHE A 12 1.55 21.37 -8.76
N TYR A 13 1.66 21.77 -10.04
CA TYR A 13 0.52 22.35 -10.75
C TYR A 13 -0.57 21.29 -10.95
N LEU A 14 -1.69 21.48 -10.23
CA LEU A 14 -2.87 20.65 -10.38
C LEU A 14 -3.42 20.79 -11.79
N ASN A 15 -3.55 19.66 -12.48
CA ASN A 15 -4.24 19.57 -13.76
C ASN A 15 -5.46 18.65 -13.63
N GLY A 16 -6.38 18.72 -14.61
CA GLY A 16 -7.58 17.89 -14.59
C GLY A 16 -7.30 16.38 -14.61
N THR A 17 -6.13 15.95 -15.12
CA THR A 17 -5.70 14.55 -15.10
C THR A 17 -5.38 14.10 -13.67
N VAL A 18 -4.63 14.90 -12.90
CA VAL A 18 -4.28 14.63 -11.50
C VAL A 18 -5.53 14.47 -10.65
N ILE A 19 -6.52 15.35 -10.81
CA ILE A 19 -7.80 15.26 -10.08
C ILE A 19 -8.56 13.98 -10.43
N LYS A 20 -8.62 13.61 -11.72
CA LYS A 20 -9.29 12.38 -12.16
C LYS A 20 -8.60 11.12 -11.62
N MET A 21 -7.28 11.07 -11.67
CA MET A 21 -6.51 9.96 -11.09
C MET A 21 -6.76 9.83 -9.59
N PHE A 22 -6.74 10.96 -8.88
CA PHE A 22 -7.01 10.99 -7.45
C PHE A 22 -8.41 10.48 -7.11
N GLY A 23 -9.42 10.86 -7.90
CA GLY A 23 -10.79 10.35 -7.75
C GLY A 23 -10.87 8.83 -7.96
N ILE A 24 -10.15 8.28 -8.95
CA ILE A 24 -10.07 6.83 -9.18
C ILE A 24 -9.43 6.13 -7.98
N ASP A 25 -8.31 6.66 -7.48
CA ASP A 25 -7.59 6.11 -6.31
C ASP A 25 -8.47 6.17 -5.04
N ILE A 26 -9.26 7.24 -4.83
CA ILE A 26 -10.22 7.35 -3.72
C ILE A 26 -11.31 6.27 -3.82
N ILE A 27 -11.92 6.10 -5.01
CA ILE A 27 -12.98 5.09 -5.21
C ILE A 27 -12.42 3.69 -4.95
N ALA A 28 -11.20 3.41 -5.40
CA ALA A 28 -10.52 2.15 -5.13
C ALA A 28 -10.22 1.95 -3.63
N GLY A 29 -9.70 2.97 -2.96
CA GLY A 29 -9.49 2.94 -1.52
C GLY A 29 -10.80 2.69 -0.76
N ALA A 30 -11.87 3.40 -1.11
CA ALA A 30 -13.19 3.23 -0.50
C ALA A 30 -13.75 1.82 -0.69
N PHE A 31 -13.60 1.24 -1.88
CA PHE A 31 -14.01 -0.13 -2.16
C PHE A 31 -13.23 -1.14 -1.28
N ILE A 32 -11.90 -0.99 -1.18
CA ILE A 32 -11.07 -1.87 -0.35
C ILE A 32 -11.45 -1.74 1.14
N VAL A 33 -11.66 -0.52 1.63
CA VAL A 33 -12.08 -0.26 3.01
C VAL A 33 -13.46 -0.87 3.29
N LEU A 34 -14.41 -0.73 2.36
CA LEU A 34 -15.75 -1.33 2.49
C LEU A 34 -15.66 -2.85 2.54
N CYS A 35 -14.88 -3.46 1.66
CA CYS A 35 -14.66 -4.90 1.64
C CYS A 35 -14.02 -5.38 2.96
N ALA A 36 -13.06 -4.63 3.53
CA ALA A 36 -12.44 -4.97 4.81
C ALA A 36 -13.41 -4.81 5.99
N PHE A 37 -14.26 -3.78 5.95
CA PHE A 37 -15.32 -3.59 6.94
C PHE A 37 -16.34 -4.74 6.92
N LEU A 38 -16.79 -5.16 5.72
CA LEU A 38 -17.69 -6.29 5.55
C LEU A 38 -17.05 -7.60 6.04
N LEU A 39 -15.77 -7.83 5.72
CA LEU A 39 -15.02 -8.97 6.25
C LEU A 39 -15.04 -8.95 7.79
N ASN A 40 -14.67 -7.82 8.41
CA ASN A 40 -14.68 -7.70 9.87
C ASN A 40 -16.06 -8.03 10.47
N LYS A 41 -17.15 -7.54 9.86
CA LYS A 41 -18.52 -7.83 10.32
C LYS A 41 -18.89 -9.31 10.20
N ILE A 42 -18.47 -9.98 9.13
CA ILE A 42 -18.67 -11.43 8.96
C ILE A 42 -17.92 -12.20 10.05
N LEU A 43 -16.70 -11.78 10.39
CA LEU A 43 -15.90 -12.44 11.43
C LEU A 43 -16.46 -12.21 12.83
N GLU A 44 -16.87 -10.98 13.16
CA GLU A 44 -17.58 -10.68 14.41
C GLU A 44 -18.85 -11.53 14.56
N TRP A 45 -19.66 -11.62 13.50
CA TRP A 45 -20.88 -12.42 13.53
C TRP A 45 -20.60 -13.91 13.72
N ARG A 46 -19.58 -14.45 13.05
CA ARG A 46 -19.20 -15.86 13.23
C ARG A 46 -18.61 -16.14 14.60
N LEU A 47 -17.79 -15.23 15.13
CA LEU A 47 -17.27 -15.33 16.50
C LEU A 47 -18.43 -15.37 17.50
N TYR A 48 -19.41 -14.47 17.34
CA TYR A 48 -20.61 -14.43 18.17
C TYR A 48 -21.39 -15.75 18.14
N LEU A 49 -21.53 -16.38 16.97
CA LEU A 49 -22.19 -17.68 16.85
C LEU A 49 -21.45 -18.80 17.58
N ILE A 50 -20.12 -18.76 17.62
CA ILE A 50 -19.28 -19.77 18.28
C ILE A 50 -19.28 -19.56 19.79
N THR A 51 -19.21 -18.31 20.25
CA THR A 51 -19.14 -17.99 21.68
C THR A 51 -20.52 -17.82 22.33
N GLY A 52 -21.59 -17.77 21.55
CA GLY A 52 -22.93 -17.45 22.05
C GLY A 52 -23.02 -16.05 22.68
N GLY A 53 -22.10 -15.13 22.32
CA GLY A 53 -22.01 -13.81 22.92
C GLY A 53 -21.33 -13.77 24.29
N MET A 54 -20.76 -14.88 24.77
CA MET A 54 -19.99 -14.91 26.01
C MET A 54 -18.69 -14.11 25.89
N ASP A 55 -18.26 -13.50 26.99
CA ASP A 55 -16.91 -12.93 27.08
C ASP A 55 -15.84 -14.05 27.02
N VAL A 56 -14.59 -13.66 26.76
CA VAL A 56 -13.48 -14.60 26.56
C VAL A 56 -13.22 -15.50 27.79
N GLU A 57 -13.31 -14.96 29.00
CA GLU A 57 -13.07 -15.71 30.25
C GLU A 57 -14.25 -16.62 30.60
N ALA A 58 -15.48 -16.12 30.44
CA ALA A 58 -16.69 -16.94 30.56
C ALA A 58 -16.68 -18.10 29.56
N PHE A 59 -16.28 -17.83 28.31
CA PHE A 59 -16.17 -18.83 27.26
C PHE A 59 -15.10 -19.88 27.56
N LYS A 60 -13.91 -19.48 28.03
CA LYS A 60 -12.84 -20.40 28.47
C LYS A 60 -13.32 -21.31 29.60
N THR A 61 -14.02 -20.74 30.58
CA THR A 61 -14.51 -21.49 31.74
C THR A 61 -15.58 -22.49 31.33
N ALA A 62 -16.48 -22.11 30.42
CA ALA A 62 -17.47 -22.99 29.83
C ALA A 62 -16.83 -24.12 29.01
N LEU A 63 -15.72 -23.85 28.32
CA LEU A 63 -14.96 -24.84 27.54
C LEU A 63 -14.20 -25.85 28.41
N LEU A 64 -13.63 -25.40 29.53
CA LEU A 64 -12.89 -26.26 30.47
C LEU A 64 -13.81 -27.14 31.31
N SER A 65 -15.06 -26.73 31.50
CA SER A 65 -16.11 -27.49 32.18
C SER A 65 -17.04 -28.23 31.22
N ALA A 66 -16.79 -28.14 29.91
CA ALA A 66 -17.61 -28.71 28.86
C ALA A 66 -17.58 -30.25 28.85
N SER A 67 -18.72 -30.86 28.51
CA SER A 67 -18.76 -32.29 28.21
C SER A 67 -17.90 -32.62 26.98
N ALA A 68 -17.47 -33.89 26.85
CA ALA A 68 -16.70 -34.35 25.69
C ALA A 68 -17.43 -34.10 24.35
N GLU A 69 -18.77 -34.13 24.36
CA GLU A 69 -19.60 -33.87 23.17
C GLU A 69 -19.58 -32.39 22.79
N THR A 70 -19.68 -31.50 23.78
CA THR A 70 -19.58 -30.05 23.60
C THR A 70 -18.20 -29.64 23.11
N ALA A 71 -17.13 -30.28 23.61
CA ALA A 71 -15.77 -30.05 23.16
C ALA A 71 -15.55 -30.48 21.69
N LYS A 72 -16.13 -31.61 21.26
CA LYS A 72 -16.10 -32.05 19.86
C LYS A 72 -16.83 -31.08 18.94
N GLN A 73 -18.01 -30.60 19.35
CA GLN A 73 -18.78 -29.63 18.59
C GLN A 73 -18.02 -28.30 18.43
N PHE A 74 -17.43 -27.79 19.51
CA PHE A 74 -16.60 -26.59 19.46
C PHE A 74 -15.39 -26.74 18.51
N LEU A 75 -14.71 -27.89 18.56
CA LEU A 75 -13.60 -28.17 17.64
C LEU A 75 -14.08 -28.21 16.18
N PHE A 76 -15.25 -28.79 15.92
CA PHE A 76 -15.86 -28.78 14.58
C PHE A 76 -16.19 -27.35 14.12
N ASP A 77 -16.87 -26.55 14.95
CA ASP A 77 -17.24 -25.18 14.63
C ASP A 77 -16.01 -24.29 14.41
N THR A 78 -14.95 -24.49 15.18
CA THR A 78 -13.66 -23.82 14.99
C THR A 78 -13.00 -24.21 13.67
N LYS A 79 -13.00 -25.50 13.30
CA LYS A 79 -12.47 -25.95 12.00
C LYS A 79 -13.24 -25.32 10.84
N VAL A 80 -14.58 -25.32 10.92
CA VAL A 80 -15.44 -24.69 9.92
C VAL A 80 -15.17 -23.19 9.84
N PHE A 81 -15.03 -22.51 10.97
CA PHE A 81 -14.67 -21.10 11.04
C PHE A 81 -13.34 -20.82 10.37
N VAL A 82 -12.29 -21.59 10.67
CA VAL A 82 -10.96 -21.42 10.07
C VAL A 82 -11.02 -21.57 8.56
N VAL A 83 -11.71 -22.60 8.05
CA VAL A 83 -11.87 -22.81 6.60
C VAL A 83 -12.63 -21.65 5.94
N LEU A 84 -13.75 -21.22 6.53
CA LEU A 84 -14.53 -20.09 6.02
C LEU A 84 -13.74 -18.78 6.08
N PHE A 85 -12.97 -18.54 7.15
CA PHE A 85 -12.11 -17.38 7.29
C PHE A 85 -11.11 -17.31 6.14
N PHE A 86 -10.39 -18.39 5.86
CA PHE A 86 -9.44 -18.43 4.73
C PHE A 86 -10.12 -18.22 3.38
N LEU A 87 -11.29 -18.83 3.16
CA LEU A 87 -12.02 -18.69 1.90
C LEU A 87 -12.51 -17.26 1.67
N VAL A 88 -13.12 -16.62 2.68
CA VAL A 88 -13.57 -15.22 2.59
C VAL A 88 -12.37 -14.28 2.45
N LEU A 89 -11.27 -14.52 3.18
CA LEU A 89 -10.04 -13.74 3.04
C LEU A 89 -9.48 -13.83 1.62
N LEU A 90 -9.48 -15.03 1.01
CA LEU A 90 -9.00 -15.23 -0.36
C LEU A 90 -9.88 -14.49 -1.37
N ILE A 91 -11.21 -14.57 -1.22
CA ILE A 91 -12.17 -13.81 -2.05
C ILE A 91 -11.94 -12.30 -1.90
N PHE A 92 -11.74 -11.83 -0.67
CA PHE A 92 -11.44 -10.43 -0.37
C PHE A 92 -10.16 -9.97 -1.08
N LEU A 93 -9.05 -10.71 -0.90
CA LEU A 93 -7.76 -10.39 -1.50
C LEU A 93 -7.85 -10.38 -3.03
N PHE A 94 -8.49 -11.39 -3.61
CA PHE A 94 -8.68 -11.47 -5.06
C PHE A 94 -9.52 -10.32 -5.61
N SER A 95 -10.61 -9.96 -4.91
CA SER A 95 -11.47 -8.83 -5.29
C SER A 95 -10.74 -7.49 -5.19
N ALA A 96 -9.98 -7.28 -4.10
CA ALA A 96 -9.17 -6.09 -3.91
C ALA A 96 -8.08 -5.96 -4.97
N LEU A 97 -7.42 -7.07 -5.34
CA LEU A 97 -6.40 -7.10 -6.39
C LEU A 97 -7.00 -6.81 -7.77
N CYS A 98 -8.14 -7.44 -8.11
CA CYS A 98 -8.86 -7.19 -9.36
C CYS A 98 -9.27 -5.71 -9.47
N PHE A 99 -9.85 -5.15 -8.41
CA PHE A 99 -10.26 -3.75 -8.40
C PHE A 99 -9.06 -2.81 -8.50
N SER A 100 -7.96 -3.12 -7.80
CA SER A 100 -6.71 -2.39 -7.90
C SER A 100 -6.14 -2.45 -9.33
N ALA A 101 -6.24 -3.58 -10.02
CA ALA A 101 -5.74 -3.75 -11.38
C ALA A 101 -6.53 -2.89 -12.37
N VAL A 102 -7.86 -2.86 -12.22
CA VAL A 102 -8.75 -1.98 -12.99
C VAL A 102 -8.43 -0.51 -12.72
N SER A 103 -8.24 -0.14 -11.45
CA SER A 103 -7.89 1.21 -11.02
C SER A 103 -6.57 1.67 -11.62
N GLN A 104 -5.49 0.89 -11.45
CA GLN A 104 -4.18 1.23 -12.00
C GLN A 104 -4.22 1.31 -13.53
N TYR A 105 -4.88 0.37 -14.22
CA TYR A 105 -5.04 0.45 -15.66
C TYR A 105 -5.74 1.75 -16.10
N ALA A 106 -6.80 2.17 -15.40
CA ALA A 106 -7.53 3.39 -15.70
C ALA A 106 -6.66 4.64 -15.51
N VAL A 107 -5.95 4.74 -14.38
CA VAL A 107 -5.01 5.83 -14.08
C VAL A 107 -3.91 5.91 -15.14
N TRP A 108 -3.21 4.80 -15.40
CA TRP A 108 -2.10 4.79 -16.35
C TRP A 108 -2.57 5.04 -17.79
N SER A 109 -3.77 4.60 -18.16
CA SER A 109 -4.37 4.94 -19.45
C SER A 109 -4.66 6.45 -19.57
N LEU A 110 -5.12 7.10 -18.50
CA LEU A 110 -5.32 8.56 -18.46
C LEU A 110 -4.00 9.32 -18.64
N LEU A 111 -2.93 8.91 -17.94
CA LEU A 111 -1.60 9.52 -18.04
C LEU A 111 -0.98 9.44 -19.44
N PHE A 112 -1.25 8.34 -20.13
CA PHE A 112 -0.75 8.10 -21.49
C PHE A 112 -1.76 8.49 -22.58
N LYS A 113 -2.90 9.08 -22.21
CA LYS A 113 -4.01 9.42 -23.12
C LYS A 113 -4.43 8.25 -24.01
N LYS A 114 -4.34 7.02 -23.50
CA LYS A 114 -4.78 5.80 -24.20
C LYS A 114 -6.29 5.64 -24.05
N LYS A 115 -6.97 5.12 -25.08
CA LYS A 115 -8.39 4.77 -24.98
C LYS A 115 -8.56 3.66 -23.94
N THR A 116 -9.36 3.93 -22.92
CA THR A 116 -9.68 2.97 -21.86
C THR A 116 -10.62 1.90 -22.41
N ALA A 117 -10.04 0.84 -22.97
CA ALA A 117 -10.76 -0.36 -23.38
C ALA A 117 -10.38 -1.48 -22.41
N TYR A 118 -11.26 -1.75 -21.45
CA TYR A 118 -11.11 -2.82 -20.47
C TYR A 118 -11.26 -4.16 -21.18
N THR A 119 -10.15 -4.89 -21.30
CA THR A 119 -10.16 -6.26 -21.79
C THR A 119 -9.66 -7.18 -20.69
N HIS A 120 -10.21 -8.40 -20.64
CA HIS A 120 -9.80 -9.40 -19.66
C HIS A 120 -8.28 -9.64 -19.68
N LYS A 121 -7.68 -9.67 -20.87
CA LYS A 121 -6.22 -9.81 -21.06
C LYS A 121 -5.41 -8.71 -20.34
N LYS A 122 -5.89 -7.46 -20.38
CA LYS A 122 -5.22 -6.33 -19.69
C LYS A 122 -5.33 -6.46 -18.18
N ILE A 123 -6.51 -6.79 -17.66
CA ILE A 123 -6.69 -6.98 -16.21
C ILE A 123 -5.77 -8.10 -15.72
N LEU A 124 -5.72 -9.23 -16.45
CA LEU A 124 -4.82 -10.34 -16.12
C LEU A 124 -3.33 -9.95 -16.18
N SER A 125 -2.94 -9.12 -17.15
CA SER A 125 -1.54 -8.68 -17.22
C SER A 125 -1.17 -7.80 -16.02
N TRP A 126 -2.05 -6.89 -15.60
CA TRP A 126 -1.88 -6.08 -14.38
C TRP A 126 -1.85 -6.93 -13.11
N LEU A 127 -2.72 -7.95 -13.01
CA LEU A 127 -2.65 -8.92 -11.91
C LEU A 127 -1.31 -9.66 -11.90
N GLY A 128 -0.80 -10.05 -13.07
CA GLY A 128 0.53 -10.64 -13.21
C GLY A 128 1.66 -9.71 -12.75
N LEU A 129 1.53 -8.41 -13.03
CA LEU A 129 2.48 -7.40 -12.52
C LEU A 129 2.42 -7.30 -10.99
N PHE A 130 1.22 -7.26 -10.40
CA PHE A 130 1.08 -7.21 -8.94
C PHE A 130 1.58 -8.47 -8.27
N ALA A 131 1.37 -9.65 -8.86
CA ALA A 131 1.97 -10.89 -8.38
C ALA A 131 3.50 -10.80 -8.38
N ALA A 132 4.10 -10.24 -9.44
CA ALA A 132 5.53 -10.00 -9.48
C ALA A 132 6.00 -8.97 -8.42
N PHE A 133 5.24 -7.90 -8.18
CA PHE A 133 5.53 -6.96 -7.09
C PHE A 133 5.40 -7.60 -5.70
N LEU A 134 4.44 -8.48 -5.49
CA LEU A 134 4.31 -9.24 -4.23
C LEU A 134 5.52 -10.15 -4.03
N LEU A 135 5.97 -10.86 -5.07
CA LEU A 135 7.16 -11.71 -5.02
C LEU A 135 8.43 -10.89 -4.75
N LEU A 136 8.66 -9.81 -5.51
CA LEU A 136 9.82 -8.93 -5.34
C LEU A 136 9.80 -8.22 -3.98
N GLY A 137 8.64 -7.71 -3.57
CA GLY A 137 8.46 -7.07 -2.27
C GLY A 137 8.70 -8.04 -1.12
N SER A 138 8.23 -9.29 -1.22
CA SER A 138 8.49 -10.33 -0.23
C SER A 138 9.99 -10.66 -0.14
N ALA A 139 10.67 -10.78 -1.29
CA ALA A 139 12.12 -11.00 -1.33
C ALA A 139 12.90 -9.84 -0.69
N VAL A 140 12.48 -8.59 -0.95
CA VAL A 140 13.07 -7.39 -0.34
C VAL A 140 12.81 -7.37 1.17
N LEU A 141 11.61 -7.70 1.63
CA LEU A 141 11.29 -7.78 3.05
C LEU A 141 12.11 -8.86 3.77
N LEU A 142 12.29 -10.02 3.15
CA LEU A 142 13.14 -11.09 3.68
C LEU A 142 14.61 -10.67 3.75
N ALA A 143 15.11 -9.92 2.76
CA ALA A 143 16.46 -9.37 2.78
C ALA A 143 16.63 -8.21 3.78
N TYR A 144 15.56 -7.45 4.02
CA TYR A 144 15.53 -6.34 4.95
C TYR A 144 15.51 -6.81 6.42
N PHE A 145 14.86 -7.95 6.72
CA PHE A 145 14.80 -8.51 8.08
C PHE A 145 16.18 -8.66 8.76
N PRO A 146 17.19 -9.34 8.17
CA PRO A 146 18.50 -9.47 8.80
C PRO A 146 19.24 -8.13 8.90
N LEU A 147 19.04 -7.21 7.96
CA LEU A 147 19.63 -5.87 8.02
C LEU A 147 19.05 -5.08 9.21
N ASN A 148 17.74 -5.16 9.43
CA ASN A 148 17.08 -4.50 10.55
C ASN A 148 17.54 -5.08 11.90
N VAL A 149 17.66 -6.41 11.99
CA VAL A 149 18.24 -7.10 13.16
C VAL A 149 19.69 -6.66 13.40
N PHE A 150 20.50 -6.54 12.35
CA PHE A 150 21.89 -6.07 12.45
C PHE A 150 21.98 -4.62 12.94
N ILE A 151 21.13 -3.72 12.44
CA ILE A 151 21.08 -2.32 12.89
C ILE A 151 20.68 -2.24 14.37
N HIS A 152 19.70 -3.03 14.81
CA HIS A 152 19.29 -3.09 16.23
C HIS A 152 20.37 -3.73 17.12
N PHE A 153 21.14 -4.68 16.60
CA PHE A 153 22.24 -5.29 17.33
C PHE A 153 23.44 -4.34 17.51
N LEU A 154 23.73 -3.50 16.51
CA LEU A 154 24.85 -2.55 16.55
C LEU A 154 24.55 -1.26 17.31
N LEU A 155 23.28 -0.86 17.40
CA LEU A 155 22.88 0.38 18.05
C LEU A 155 22.30 0.06 19.45
N PRO A 156 23.02 0.34 20.55
CA PRO A 156 22.53 0.05 21.89
C PRO A 156 21.19 0.75 22.17
N GLU A 157 20.29 0.06 22.89
CA GLU A 157 18.87 0.39 23.12
C GLU A 157 18.58 1.73 23.84
N GLY A 158 19.55 2.63 23.98
CA GLY A 158 19.44 3.87 24.76
C GLY A 158 19.38 5.18 23.99
N VAL A 159 19.44 5.19 22.65
CA VAL A 159 19.62 6.45 21.90
C VAL A 159 18.47 6.70 20.93
N GLY A 160 17.69 7.77 21.17
CA GLY A 160 16.67 8.24 20.24
C GLY A 160 17.19 8.51 18.82
N SER A 161 18.51 8.64 18.62
CA SER A 161 19.15 8.72 17.31
C SER A 161 19.10 7.41 16.51
N ALA A 162 19.15 6.24 17.16
CA ALA A 162 19.08 4.95 16.49
C ALA A 162 17.70 4.73 15.82
N ALA A 163 16.63 5.03 16.57
CA ALA A 163 15.26 5.00 16.06
C ALA A 163 15.04 5.98 14.90
N LEU A 164 15.66 7.18 14.96
CA LEU A 164 15.61 8.16 13.88
C LEU A 164 16.34 7.67 12.61
N ILE A 165 17.53 7.08 12.75
CA ILE A 165 18.30 6.53 11.63
C ILE A 165 17.55 5.38 10.97
N VAL A 166 17.02 4.43 11.76
CA VAL A 166 16.20 3.32 11.26
C VAL A 166 14.96 3.87 10.55
N GLY A 167 14.27 4.86 11.13
CA GLY A 167 13.09 5.48 10.52
C GLY A 167 13.38 6.15 9.16
N LEU A 168 14.49 6.89 9.06
CA LEU A 168 14.93 7.51 7.81
C LEU A 168 15.30 6.47 6.75
N PHE A 169 16.04 5.43 7.14
CA PHE A 169 16.42 4.34 6.25
C PHE A 169 15.18 3.62 5.70
N ASN A 170 14.21 3.31 6.56
CA ASN A 170 12.96 2.67 6.16
C ASN A 170 12.16 3.52 5.19
N THR A 171 12.09 4.83 5.45
CA THR A 171 11.43 5.80 4.58
C THR A 171 12.10 5.87 3.21
N LEU A 172 13.43 5.88 3.18
CA LEU A 172 14.20 5.86 1.94
C LEU A 172 13.98 4.56 1.15
N CYS A 173 14.02 3.40 1.81
CA CYS A 173 13.74 2.11 1.18
C CYS A 173 12.32 2.05 0.61
N LEU A 174 11.32 2.54 1.35
CA LEU A 174 9.94 2.62 0.88
C LEU A 174 9.82 3.52 -0.35
N LEU A 175 10.48 4.68 -0.36
CA LEU A 175 10.47 5.58 -1.52
C LEU A 175 11.20 5.01 -2.72
N LEU A 176 12.33 4.34 -2.53
CA LEU A 176 13.03 3.63 -3.60
C LEU A 176 12.12 2.54 -4.20
N PHE A 177 11.41 1.81 -3.36
CA PHE A 177 10.44 0.81 -3.80
C PHE A 177 9.29 1.45 -4.59
N LEU A 178 8.66 2.51 -4.06
CA LEU A 178 7.56 3.22 -4.72
C LEU A 178 7.96 3.84 -6.06
N VAL A 179 9.10 4.54 -6.12
CA VAL A 179 9.59 5.11 -7.38
C VAL A 179 9.96 3.99 -8.36
N GLY A 180 10.59 2.92 -7.87
CA GLY A 180 10.91 1.74 -8.68
C GLY A 180 9.68 1.07 -9.28
N THR A 181 8.61 0.87 -8.50
CA THR A 181 7.35 0.29 -9.00
C THR A 181 6.69 1.21 -10.01
N LEU A 182 6.68 2.53 -9.79
CA LEU A 182 6.16 3.50 -10.76
C LEU A 182 6.92 3.49 -12.10
N VAL A 183 8.26 3.34 -12.07
CA VAL A 183 9.06 3.20 -13.30
C VAL A 183 8.74 1.88 -14.02
N ILE A 184 8.46 0.80 -13.27
CA ILE A 184 8.02 -0.48 -13.84
C ILE A 184 6.64 -0.35 -14.46
N GLU A 185 5.69 0.26 -13.77
CA GLU A 185 4.35 0.51 -14.27
C GLU A 185 4.35 1.40 -15.53
N TYR A 186 5.23 2.41 -15.58
CA TYR A 186 5.45 3.23 -16.77
C TYR A 186 5.83 2.38 -17.99
N HIS A 187 6.82 1.50 -17.87
CA HIS A 187 7.19 0.62 -18.99
C HIS A 187 6.13 -0.45 -19.25
N PHE A 188 5.40 -0.85 -18.22
CA PHE A 188 4.37 -1.86 -18.30
C PHE A 188 3.16 -1.40 -19.10
N ILE A 189 2.69 -0.16 -18.92
CA ILE A 189 1.58 0.35 -19.72
C ILE A 189 1.93 0.46 -21.22
N GLU A 190 3.22 0.53 -21.58
CA GLU A 190 3.67 0.52 -22.98
C GLU A 190 3.75 -0.89 -23.56
N LYS A 191 4.27 -1.87 -22.81
CA LYS A 191 4.60 -3.21 -23.30
C LYS A 191 3.59 -4.30 -22.96
N GLU A 192 2.86 -4.13 -21.86
CA GLU A 192 1.94 -5.10 -21.26
C GLU A 192 2.55 -6.49 -20.96
N LYS A 193 3.87 -6.56 -20.76
CA LYS A 193 4.63 -7.78 -20.47
C LYS A 193 5.48 -7.60 -19.21
N VAL A 194 5.21 -8.41 -18.18
CA VAL A 194 5.77 -8.24 -16.83
C VAL A 194 7.31 -8.21 -16.84
N TRP A 195 7.95 -9.29 -17.30
CA TRP A 195 9.41 -9.42 -17.24
C TRP A 195 10.14 -8.45 -18.19
N GLU A 196 9.58 -8.17 -19.37
CA GLU A 196 10.16 -7.19 -20.29
C GLU A 196 10.10 -5.75 -19.75
N SER A 197 9.07 -5.44 -18.95
CA SER A 197 8.88 -4.13 -18.31
C SER A 197 9.79 -3.96 -17.11
N ILE A 198 9.91 -5.00 -16.28
CA ILE A 198 10.87 -5.04 -15.16
C ILE A 198 12.31 -4.87 -15.69
N GLY A 199 12.69 -5.68 -16.70
CA GLY A 199 14.02 -5.60 -17.29
C GLY A 199 14.31 -4.25 -17.95
N ALA A 200 13.33 -3.65 -18.62
CA ALA A 200 13.47 -2.32 -19.19
C ALA A 200 13.64 -1.23 -18.12
N SER A 201 12.92 -1.36 -17.01
CA SER A 201 12.99 -0.42 -15.90
C SER A 201 14.36 -0.43 -15.23
N PHE A 202 14.90 -1.62 -14.94
CA PHE A 202 16.26 -1.72 -14.38
C PHE A 202 17.32 -1.20 -15.36
N ARG A 203 17.17 -1.44 -16.67
CA ARG A 203 18.05 -0.84 -17.68
C ARG A 203 17.96 0.69 -17.67
N TRP A 204 16.74 1.24 -17.62
CA TRP A 204 16.53 2.68 -17.57
C TRP A 204 17.14 3.30 -16.31
N ILE A 205 16.90 2.70 -15.14
CA ILE A 205 17.47 3.14 -13.86
C ILE A 205 19.01 3.14 -13.92
N LYS A 206 19.61 2.07 -14.47
CA LYS A 206 21.06 1.97 -14.62
C LYS A 206 21.62 3.06 -15.54
N GLN A 207 20.97 3.32 -16.66
CA GLN A 207 21.40 4.32 -17.65
C GLN A 207 21.19 5.76 -17.17
N HIS A 208 20.14 6.01 -16.38
CA HIS A 208 19.72 7.34 -15.91
C HIS A 208 19.79 7.46 -14.38
N TYR A 209 20.80 6.85 -13.76
CA TYR A 209 20.92 6.77 -12.30
C TYR A 209 20.82 8.13 -11.60
N GLN A 210 21.46 9.17 -12.15
CA GLN A 210 21.38 10.53 -11.60
C GLN A 210 19.97 11.11 -11.62
N LYS A 211 19.20 10.83 -12.67
CA LYS A 211 17.82 11.29 -12.79
C LYS A 211 16.90 10.52 -11.84
N PHE A 212 17.08 9.20 -11.77
CA PHE A 212 16.37 8.36 -10.81
C PHE A 212 16.63 8.80 -9.36
N SER A 213 17.89 9.05 -8.99
CA SER A 213 18.23 9.50 -7.63
C SER A 213 17.65 10.88 -7.31
N LEU A 214 17.58 11.80 -8.27
CA LEU A 214 16.90 13.09 -8.11
C LEU A 214 15.39 12.92 -7.86
N ILE A 215 14.72 12.02 -8.60
CA ILE A 215 13.30 11.73 -8.38
C ILE A 215 13.08 11.22 -6.95
N VAL A 216 13.90 10.27 -6.50
CA VAL A 216 13.84 9.71 -5.14
C VAL A 216 14.11 10.79 -4.09
N PHE A 217 15.12 11.64 -4.30
CA PHE A 217 15.45 12.73 -3.40
C PHE A 217 14.32 13.75 -3.27
N PHE A 218 13.74 14.20 -4.38
CA PHE A 218 12.60 15.14 -4.36
C PHE A 218 11.33 14.49 -3.79
N GLY A 219 11.12 13.20 -4.03
CA GLY A 219 10.08 12.42 -3.36
C GLY A 219 10.24 12.38 -1.85
N LEU A 220 11.47 12.13 -1.37
CA LEU A 220 11.82 12.17 0.06
C LEU A 220 11.61 13.55 0.65
N LEU A 221 12.10 14.59 -0.01
CA LEU A 221 11.92 15.98 0.44
C LEU A 221 10.44 16.32 0.59
N THR A 222 9.62 15.97 -0.41
CA THR A 222 8.17 16.21 -0.39
C THR A 222 7.50 15.42 0.74
N PHE A 223 7.86 14.15 0.91
CA PHE A 223 7.34 13.31 1.99
C PHE A 223 7.67 13.87 3.38
N VAL A 224 8.91 14.34 3.59
CA VAL A 224 9.33 14.99 4.83
C VAL A 224 8.53 16.27 5.06
N ILE A 225 8.37 17.13 4.04
CA ILE A 225 7.57 18.35 4.14
C ILE A 225 6.12 18.02 4.53
N ILE A 226 5.47 17.07 3.85
CA ILE A 226 4.10 16.64 4.17
C ILE A 226 3.99 16.17 5.62
N ASN A 227 4.92 15.35 6.10
CA ASN A 227 4.93 14.88 7.49
C ASN A 227 5.14 16.02 8.49
N LEU A 228 6.00 17.00 8.18
CA LEU A 228 6.22 18.18 9.03
C LEU A 228 4.97 19.06 9.09
N LEU A 229 4.33 19.31 7.94
CA LEU A 229 3.08 20.08 7.87
C LEU A 229 1.98 19.37 8.64
N TYR A 230 1.83 18.05 8.45
CA TYR A 230 0.85 17.24 9.19
C TYR A 230 1.14 17.22 10.70
N GLY A 231 2.40 17.05 11.11
CA GLY A 231 2.78 16.93 12.51
C GLY A 231 2.77 18.24 13.30
N LYS A 232 2.97 19.39 12.64
CA LYS A 232 3.05 20.71 13.31
C LYS A 232 1.87 21.65 13.04
N LEU A 233 1.22 21.58 11.88
CA LEU A 233 0.20 22.55 11.48
C LEU A 233 -1.24 22.07 11.63
N LEU A 234 -1.48 20.76 11.63
CA LEU A 234 -2.80 20.27 12.06
C LEU A 234 -2.90 20.54 13.56
N PRO A 235 -3.88 21.34 14.02
CA PRO A 235 -3.95 21.72 15.42
C PRO A 235 -3.99 20.45 16.26
N VAL A 236 -3.09 20.35 17.24
CA VAL A 236 -3.04 19.23 18.20
C VAL A 236 -4.42 18.95 18.82
N ARG A 237 -5.30 19.96 18.86
CA ARG A 237 -6.70 19.86 19.28
C ARG A 237 -7.58 19.04 18.32
N PHE A 238 -7.38 19.13 17.01
CA PHE A 238 -8.09 18.28 16.03
C PHE A 238 -7.62 16.83 16.08
N THR A 239 -6.33 16.57 16.31
CA THR A 239 -5.80 15.20 16.41
C THR A 239 -6.10 14.54 17.75
N LEU A 240 -6.23 15.29 18.85
CA LEU A 240 -6.65 14.74 20.16
C LEU A 240 -8.17 14.53 20.26
N ALA A 241 -8.98 15.34 19.57
CA ALA A 241 -10.45 15.22 19.60
C ALA A 241 -11.03 14.36 18.45
N ALA A 242 -10.25 14.08 17.41
CA ALA A 242 -10.70 13.21 16.32
C ALA A 242 -10.65 11.73 16.74
N ALA A 243 -11.74 11.01 16.44
CA ALA A 243 -11.75 9.56 16.56
C ALA A 243 -10.58 8.95 15.75
N PRO A 244 -9.97 7.84 16.22
CA PRO A 244 -8.87 7.17 15.52
C PRO A 244 -9.16 6.89 14.03
N THR A 245 -10.42 6.61 13.71
CA THR A 245 -10.93 6.41 12.36
C THR A 245 -10.77 7.65 11.46
N THR A 246 -11.07 8.85 11.97
CA THR A 246 -10.93 10.10 11.22
C THR A 246 -9.46 10.39 10.90
N ILE A 247 -8.57 10.14 11.86
CA ILE A 247 -7.12 10.28 11.68
C ILE A 247 -6.61 9.30 10.61
N PHE A 248 -7.10 8.06 10.61
CA PHE A 248 -6.77 7.07 9.61
C PHE A 248 -7.17 7.53 8.20
N PHE A 249 -8.40 7.99 8.00
CA PHE A 249 -8.87 8.47 6.70
C PHE A 249 -8.10 9.69 6.20
N LEU A 250 -7.75 10.62 7.10
CA LEU A 250 -6.92 11.77 6.76
C LEU A 250 -5.52 11.36 6.29
N LYS A 251 -4.87 10.43 7.02
CA LYS A 251 -3.56 9.88 6.62
C LYS A 251 -3.64 9.18 5.26
N LEU A 252 -4.69 8.38 5.04
CA LEU A 252 -4.92 7.71 3.76
C LEU A 252 -5.09 8.72 2.62
N PHE A 253 -5.89 9.76 2.81
CA PHE A 253 -6.11 10.81 1.82
C PHE A 253 -4.81 11.53 1.45
N ILE A 254 -4.01 11.91 2.45
CA ILE A 254 -2.71 12.56 2.24
C ILE A 254 -1.75 11.61 1.50
N PHE A 255 -1.71 10.34 1.89
CA PHE A 255 -0.89 9.33 1.23
C PHE A 255 -1.27 9.14 -0.24
N LEU A 256 -2.58 9.03 -0.55
CA LEU A 256 -3.06 8.93 -1.93
C LEU A 256 -2.72 10.19 -2.73
N GLY A 257 -2.81 11.36 -2.11
CA GLY A 257 -2.43 12.64 -2.75
C GLY A 257 -0.95 12.66 -3.09
N PHE A 258 -0.09 12.28 -2.15
CA PHE A 258 1.35 12.14 -2.35
C PHE A 258 1.68 11.12 -3.44
N TYR A 259 1.08 9.94 -3.40
CA TYR A 259 1.34 8.87 -4.37
C TYR A 259 0.91 9.27 -5.79
N ASN A 260 -0.23 9.94 -5.92
CA ASN A 260 -0.69 10.43 -7.22
C ASN A 260 0.20 11.56 -7.78
N TRP A 261 0.66 12.48 -6.93
CA TRP A 261 1.66 13.48 -7.32
C TRP A 261 2.97 12.81 -7.76
N LEU A 262 3.45 11.82 -7.00
CA LEU A 262 4.69 11.11 -7.31
C LEU A 262 4.59 10.35 -8.65
N ARG A 263 3.44 9.74 -8.94
CA ARG A 263 3.15 9.08 -10.21
C ARG A 263 3.27 10.04 -11.40
N GLU A 264 2.63 11.21 -11.32
CA GLU A 264 2.73 12.25 -12.35
C GLU A 264 4.17 12.76 -12.50
N TYR A 265 4.86 12.97 -11.37
CA TYR A 265 6.24 13.46 -11.37
C TYR A 265 7.20 12.47 -12.04
N VAL A 266 7.09 11.18 -11.72
CA VAL A 266 7.86 10.11 -12.38
C VAL A 266 7.59 10.11 -13.88
N VAL A 267 6.32 10.14 -14.31
CA VAL A 267 5.95 10.13 -15.73
C VAL A 267 6.52 11.33 -16.48
N ARG A 268 6.48 12.53 -15.90
CA ARG A 268 7.04 13.73 -16.50
C ARG A 268 8.54 13.60 -16.68
N GLU A 269 9.25 13.18 -15.63
CA GLU A 269 10.69 12.99 -15.72
C GLU A 269 11.04 11.87 -16.70
N MET A 270 10.26 10.79 -16.82
CA MET A 270 10.58 9.72 -17.77
C MET A 270 10.38 10.09 -19.24
N LYS A 271 9.53 11.08 -19.56
CA LYS A 271 9.26 11.53 -20.93
C LYS A 271 10.29 12.52 -21.47
N GLU A 272 11.02 13.19 -20.60
CA GLU A 272 12.09 14.16 -20.93
C GLU A 272 13.47 13.53 -20.97
#